data_AF-A0A1G4QX23-F1
#
_entry.id   AF-A0A1G4QX23-F1
#
_cell.length_a   1.000
_cell.length_b   1.000
_cell.length_c   1.000
_cell.angle_alpha   90.00
_cell.angle_beta   90.00
_cell.angle_gamma   90.00
#
_symmetry.space_group_name_H-M   'P 1'
#
loop_
_entity.id
_entity.type
_entity.pdbx_description
1 polymer ?
#
loop_
_entity_poly.entity_id
_entity_poly.type
_entity_poly.pdbx_seq_one_letter_code
_entity_poly.pdbx_strand_id
1 'polypeptide(L)'
;MAAINYSVLDLATVIQGHSIADSFNYSVANAQQAEALGYTRYWFAEHHNMVSVASSATSLLIGHIAGKTSTIRVGSEAQAFDLLDHSLKEYFEALKVYPQRLVLHKTSNFNSNEIEGFKEAAYKNNIHAVDMVTIMRSDLRLYRETMYPPLRGTMASFDDKTHLLYTRGFVPFYNTYPGSYIPSPIEIRLFSHDESPELICDEILALSKMNWNNTQFDRKFSITIECSRKVGEILKYLDSDETPQIKYSFYM
;
A
#
# COMPACT_ATOMS: atom_id res chain seq x y z
N MET A 1 -21.84 26.24 -2.99
CA MET A 1 -20.59 26.28 -3.78
C MET A 1 -19.79 25.05 -3.41
N ALA A 2 -19.33 24.26 -4.38
CA ALA A 2 -18.41 23.16 -4.09
C ALA A 2 -17.09 23.76 -3.57
N ALA A 3 -16.53 23.21 -2.49
CA ALA A 3 -15.25 23.65 -1.96
C ALA A 3 -14.15 23.35 -2.98
N ILE A 4 -13.34 24.35 -3.33
CA ILE A 4 -12.21 24.19 -4.25
C ILE A 4 -11.06 23.56 -3.46
N ASN A 5 -10.62 22.38 -3.89
CA ASN A 5 -9.48 21.70 -3.28
C ASN A 5 -8.17 22.28 -3.82
N TYR A 6 -7.21 22.54 -2.94
CA TYR A 6 -5.88 23.02 -3.32
C TYR A 6 -4.86 21.87 -3.41
N SER A 7 -3.89 22.03 -4.30
CA SER A 7 -2.75 21.12 -4.49
C SER A 7 -1.45 21.89 -4.68
N VAL A 8 -0.31 21.25 -4.38
CA VAL A 8 1.04 21.81 -4.55
C VAL A 8 1.76 21.02 -5.64
N LEU A 9 2.50 21.70 -6.51
CA LEU A 9 3.47 21.08 -7.43
C LEU A 9 4.87 21.40 -6.92
N ASP A 10 5.64 20.37 -6.63
CA ASP A 10 7.03 20.45 -6.22
C ASP A 10 7.96 19.91 -7.32
N LEU A 11 9.03 20.63 -7.55
CA LEU A 11 10.09 20.27 -8.50
C LEU A 11 11.26 19.57 -7.79
N ALA A 12 11.25 19.44 -6.46
CA ALA A 12 12.40 18.95 -5.69
C ALA A 12 13.69 19.68 -6.08
N THR A 13 13.63 21.00 -6.14
CA THR A 13 14.72 21.83 -6.68
C THR A 13 15.97 21.72 -5.79
N VAL A 14 17.13 21.52 -6.41
CA VAL A 14 18.43 21.56 -5.75
C VAL A 14 18.86 23.01 -5.56
N ILE A 15 18.78 23.47 -4.32
CA ILE A 15 19.21 24.82 -3.92
C ILE A 15 20.73 24.89 -4.02
N GLN A 16 21.26 26.00 -4.53
CA GLN A 16 22.71 26.20 -4.61
C GLN A 16 23.36 26.00 -3.23
N GLY A 17 24.47 25.25 -3.20
CA GLY A 17 25.20 24.93 -1.97
C GLY A 17 24.58 23.83 -1.12
N HIS A 18 23.45 23.24 -1.54
CA HIS A 18 22.81 22.11 -0.87
C HIS A 18 22.96 20.83 -1.69
N SER A 19 22.86 19.70 -1.00
CA SER A 19 22.88 18.37 -1.62
C SER A 19 21.50 17.98 -2.15
N ILE A 20 21.46 16.93 -2.97
CA ILE A 20 20.22 16.29 -3.42
C ILE A 20 19.41 15.77 -2.21
N ALA A 21 20.09 15.21 -1.21
CA ALA A 21 19.45 14.73 0.01
C ALA A 21 18.72 15.85 0.77
N ASP A 22 19.31 17.06 0.79
CA ASP A 22 18.66 18.23 1.39
C ASP A 22 17.37 18.59 0.66
N SER A 23 17.37 18.55 -0.68
CA SER A 23 16.16 18.78 -1.49
C SER A 23 15.04 17.80 -1.17
N PHE A 24 15.34 16.52 -0.95
CA PHE A 24 14.33 15.56 -0.53
C PHE A 24 13.80 15.84 0.87
N ASN A 25 14.66 16.25 1.82
CA ASN A 25 14.24 16.66 3.15
C ASN A 25 13.32 17.90 3.09
N TYR A 26 13.61 18.86 2.21
CA TYR A 26 12.74 20.03 1.99
C TYR A 26 11.39 19.63 1.38
N SER A 27 11.38 18.74 0.39
CA SER A 27 10.14 18.21 -0.18
C SER A 27 9.29 17.49 0.87
N VAL A 28 9.89 16.71 1.78
CA VAL A 28 9.17 16.09 2.92
C VAL A 28 8.56 17.15 3.82
N ALA A 29 9.35 18.12 4.26
CA ALA A 29 8.88 19.19 5.13
C ALA A 29 7.74 19.99 4.47
N ASN A 30 7.85 20.29 3.18
CA ASN A 30 6.84 20.99 2.41
C ASN A 30 5.56 20.16 2.26
N ALA A 31 5.66 18.86 2.01
CA ALA A 31 4.50 17.98 1.91
C ALA A 31 3.77 17.82 3.24
N GLN A 32 4.50 17.69 4.35
CA GLN A 32 3.93 17.67 5.70
C GLN A 32 3.26 19.00 6.05
N GLN A 33 3.87 20.12 5.68
CA GLN A 33 3.29 21.44 5.89
C GLN A 33 2.03 21.65 5.03
N ALA A 34 2.06 21.22 3.77
CA ALA A 34 0.90 21.27 2.88
C ALA A 34 -0.26 20.43 3.43
N GLU A 35 0.03 19.24 3.95
CA GLU A 35 -0.93 18.38 4.64
C GLU A 35 -1.56 19.08 5.85
N ALA A 36 -0.72 19.69 6.71
CA ALA A 36 -1.19 20.44 7.89
C ALA A 36 -2.06 21.65 7.52
N LEU A 37 -1.80 22.28 6.37
CA LEU A 37 -2.57 23.40 5.83
C LEU A 37 -3.86 22.97 5.11
N GLY A 38 -4.15 21.67 5.03
CA GLY A 38 -5.37 21.14 4.41
C GLY A 38 -5.30 21.02 2.89
N TYR A 39 -4.11 21.06 2.29
CA TYR A 39 -3.95 20.70 0.88
C TYR A 39 -4.26 19.22 0.68
N THR A 40 -4.91 18.92 -0.44
CA THR A 40 -5.42 17.56 -0.69
C THR A 40 -4.47 16.71 -1.52
N ARG A 41 -3.52 17.34 -2.23
CA ARG A 41 -2.59 16.65 -3.13
C ARG A 41 -1.26 17.39 -3.25
N TYR A 42 -0.18 16.63 -3.33
CA TYR A 42 1.18 17.06 -3.57
C TYR A 42 1.70 16.34 -4.82
N TRP A 43 2.16 17.09 -5.81
CA TRP A 43 2.62 16.60 -7.09
C TRP A 43 4.13 16.74 -7.20
N PHE A 44 4.77 15.82 -7.91
CA PHE A 44 6.14 15.99 -8.37
C PHE A 44 6.16 16.08 -9.88
N ALA A 45 6.91 17.06 -10.40
CA ALA A 45 7.21 17.12 -11.83
C ALA A 45 8.33 16.11 -12.14
N GLU A 46 8.08 15.23 -13.11
CA GLU A 46 9.12 14.33 -13.62
C GLU A 46 10.04 15.09 -14.57
N HIS A 47 11.34 15.02 -14.33
CA HIS A 47 12.33 15.66 -15.18
C HIS A 47 13.52 14.75 -15.39
N HIS A 48 13.79 14.46 -16.66
CA HIS A 48 15.02 13.82 -17.09
C HIS A 48 15.94 14.91 -17.63
N ASN A 49 17.20 14.93 -17.20
CA ASN A 49 18.24 15.79 -17.76
C ASN A 49 18.32 17.25 -17.24
N MET A 50 17.84 17.54 -16.02
CA MET A 50 18.09 18.82 -15.33
C MET A 50 18.79 18.60 -13.98
N VAL A 51 20.06 18.97 -13.89
CA VAL A 51 20.89 18.79 -12.66
C VAL A 51 20.31 19.54 -11.44
N SER A 52 19.56 20.62 -11.67
CA SER A 52 18.94 21.42 -10.61
C SER A 52 17.61 20.86 -10.09
N VAL A 53 17.16 19.70 -10.57
CA VAL A 53 15.87 19.08 -10.26
C VAL A 53 16.11 17.65 -9.79
N ALA A 54 15.87 17.38 -8.50
CA ALA A 54 16.17 16.09 -7.88
C ALA A 54 15.12 15.01 -8.15
N SER A 55 14.01 15.32 -8.82
CA SER A 55 12.89 14.41 -9.07
C SER A 55 13.07 13.48 -10.28
N SER A 56 14.31 13.14 -10.67
CA SER A 56 14.56 12.22 -11.80
C SER A 56 14.09 10.78 -11.54
N ALA A 57 13.95 10.39 -10.27
CA ALA A 57 13.36 9.12 -9.83
C ALA A 57 12.04 9.39 -9.09
N THR A 58 11.06 9.98 -9.79
CA THR A 58 9.81 10.49 -9.21
C THR A 58 9.05 9.45 -8.37
N SER A 59 9.05 8.17 -8.79
CA SER A 59 8.39 7.08 -8.07
C SER A 59 9.00 6.82 -6.68
N LEU A 60 10.33 6.88 -6.56
CA LEU A 60 11.04 6.74 -5.28
C LEU A 60 10.80 7.94 -4.37
N LEU A 61 10.86 9.15 -4.93
CA LEU A 61 10.58 10.37 -4.18
C LEU A 61 9.15 10.39 -3.64
N ILE A 62 8.17 9.98 -4.45
CA ILE A 62 6.78 9.84 -4.01
C ILE A 62 6.64 8.80 -2.91
N GLY A 63 7.28 7.64 -3.04
CA GLY A 63 7.30 6.63 -1.98
C GLY A 63 7.90 7.18 -0.68
N HIS A 64 9.00 7.93 -0.78
CA HIS A 64 9.64 8.59 0.35
C HIS A 64 8.71 9.59 1.05
N ILE A 65 8.02 10.43 0.28
CA ILE A 65 7.08 11.44 0.79
C ILE A 65 5.83 10.79 1.37
N ALA A 66 5.23 9.83 0.65
CA ALA A 66 4.08 9.06 1.11
C ALA A 66 4.36 8.32 2.43
N GLY A 67 5.60 7.88 2.65
CA GLY A 67 6.04 7.26 3.90
C GLY A 67 6.22 8.23 5.07
N LYS A 68 6.14 9.55 4.84
CA LYS A 68 6.34 10.62 5.82
C LYS A 68 5.12 11.53 5.99
N THR A 69 4.06 11.31 5.22
CA THR A 69 2.76 12.00 5.31
C THR A 69 1.64 11.01 5.67
N SER A 70 0.47 11.52 6.06
CA SER A 70 -0.62 10.69 6.61
C SER A 70 -1.87 10.65 5.73
N THR A 71 -2.26 11.79 5.14
CA THR A 71 -3.55 12.02 4.49
C THR A 71 -3.44 12.72 3.14
N ILE A 72 -2.37 13.49 2.88
CA ILE A 72 -2.15 14.17 1.60
C ILE A 72 -1.85 13.15 0.50
N ARG A 73 -2.48 13.33 -0.66
CA ARG A 73 -2.31 12.43 -1.80
C ARG A 73 -1.03 12.78 -2.55
N VAL A 74 -0.29 11.77 -2.95
CA VAL A 74 0.90 11.86 -3.82
C VAL A 74 0.76 10.79 -4.90
N GLY A 75 1.19 11.07 -6.13
CA GLY A 75 1.12 10.12 -7.25
C GLY A 75 0.21 10.55 -8.42
N SER A 76 0.63 10.25 -9.65
CA SER A 76 -0.09 10.41 -10.92
C SER A 76 -0.51 9.07 -11.53
N GLU A 77 -1.35 9.14 -12.55
CA GLU A 77 -1.75 7.97 -13.35
C GLU A 77 -0.54 7.29 -13.99
N ALA A 78 0.33 8.05 -14.65
CA ALA A 78 1.57 7.54 -15.24
C ALA A 78 2.47 6.84 -14.21
N GLN A 79 2.54 7.35 -12.98
CA GLN A 79 3.35 6.72 -11.93
C GLN A 79 2.75 5.42 -11.42
N ALA A 80 1.42 5.36 -11.29
CA ALA A 80 0.74 4.11 -10.96
C ALA A 80 0.97 3.06 -12.07
N PHE A 81 0.88 3.49 -13.33
CA PHE A 81 1.21 2.66 -14.49
C PHE A 81 2.65 2.15 -14.44
N ASP A 82 3.64 3.03 -14.30
CA ASP A 82 5.06 2.67 -14.34
C ASP A 82 5.45 1.73 -13.19
N LEU A 83 4.90 1.98 -11.99
CA LEU A 83 5.15 1.13 -10.82
C LEU A 83 4.68 -0.31 -11.06
N LEU A 84 3.47 -0.47 -11.60
CA LEU A 84 2.91 -1.79 -11.87
C LEU A 84 3.58 -2.44 -13.07
N ASP A 85 3.81 -1.71 -14.16
CA ASP A 85 4.48 -2.24 -15.36
C ASP A 85 5.89 -2.74 -15.03
N HIS A 86 6.64 -2.01 -14.18
CA HIS A 86 7.94 -2.45 -13.70
C HIS A 86 7.83 -3.75 -12.87
N SER A 87 6.89 -3.81 -11.91
CA SER A 87 6.69 -5.00 -11.08
C SER A 87 6.28 -6.23 -11.91
N LEU A 88 5.45 -6.04 -12.94
CA LEU A 88 5.02 -7.11 -13.85
C LEU A 88 6.16 -7.57 -14.77
N LYS A 89 7.02 -6.66 -15.25
CA LYS A 89 8.21 -7.02 -16.02
C LYS A 89 9.17 -7.88 -15.20
N GLU A 90 9.43 -7.52 -13.93
CA GLU A 90 10.26 -8.34 -13.05
C GLU A 90 9.65 -9.73 -12.80
N TYR A 91 8.33 -9.81 -12.63
CA TYR A 91 7.62 -11.08 -12.54
C TYR A 91 7.79 -11.93 -13.82
N PHE A 92 7.62 -11.32 -14.99
CA PHE A 92 7.80 -11.99 -16.27
C PHE A 92 9.26 -12.42 -16.48
N GLU A 93 10.24 -11.62 -16.07
CA GLU A 93 11.64 -12.00 -16.17
C GLU A 93 11.95 -13.24 -15.32
N ALA A 94 11.33 -13.34 -14.14
CA ALA A 94 11.50 -14.50 -13.26
C ALA A 94 10.78 -15.77 -13.74
N LEU A 95 9.55 -15.65 -14.25
CA LEU A 95 8.66 -16.79 -14.50
C LEU A 95 8.32 -17.03 -15.98
N LYS A 96 8.67 -16.09 -16.86
CA LYS A 96 8.41 -16.08 -18.31
C LYS A 96 6.93 -16.17 -18.69
N VAL A 97 6.05 -15.83 -17.76
CA VAL A 97 4.60 -15.75 -17.93
C VAL A 97 4.07 -14.54 -17.14
N TYR A 98 3.01 -13.90 -17.63
CA TYR A 98 2.24 -12.94 -16.84
C TYR A 98 1.12 -13.65 -16.06
N PRO A 99 0.71 -13.14 -14.90
CA PRO A 99 -0.41 -13.72 -14.16
C PRO A 99 -1.73 -13.47 -14.90
N GLN A 100 -2.71 -14.37 -14.74
CA GLN A 100 -4.05 -14.16 -15.33
C GLN A 100 -4.92 -13.19 -14.52
N ARG A 101 -4.67 -13.11 -13.21
CA ARG A 101 -5.37 -12.25 -12.25
C ARG A 101 -4.36 -11.55 -11.37
N LEU A 102 -4.61 -10.27 -11.12
CA LEU A 102 -3.80 -9.41 -10.27
C LEU A 102 -4.64 -8.89 -9.11
N VAL A 103 -4.10 -9.00 -7.89
CA VAL A 103 -4.72 -8.43 -6.68
C VAL A 103 -3.75 -7.43 -6.07
N LEU A 104 -4.16 -6.16 -5.99
CA LEU A 104 -3.36 -5.05 -5.46
C LEU A 104 -3.82 -4.73 -4.03
N HIS A 105 -2.92 -4.86 -3.06
CA HIS A 105 -3.17 -4.49 -1.66
C HIS A 105 -2.50 -3.15 -1.32
N LYS A 106 -3.26 -2.19 -0.78
CA LYS A 106 -2.73 -0.93 -0.24
C LYS A 106 -3.27 -0.66 1.17
N THR A 107 -2.59 0.20 1.94
CA THR A 107 -3.04 0.64 3.28
C THR A 107 -3.70 2.02 3.26
N SER A 108 -4.01 2.54 2.08
CA SER A 108 -4.75 3.77 1.84
C SER A 108 -5.70 3.57 0.67
N ASN A 109 -6.72 4.42 0.55
CA ASN A 109 -7.71 4.31 -0.51
C ASN A 109 -7.09 4.57 -1.89
N PHE A 110 -7.60 3.90 -2.92
CA PHE A 110 -7.27 4.19 -4.31
C PHE A 110 -7.95 5.48 -4.76
N ASN A 111 -7.26 6.27 -5.57
CA ASN A 111 -7.85 7.39 -6.31
C ASN A 111 -8.04 7.05 -7.79
N SER A 112 -8.86 7.83 -8.51
CA SER A 112 -9.18 7.59 -9.94
C SER A 112 -7.93 7.39 -10.79
N ASN A 113 -6.94 8.26 -10.65
CA ASN A 113 -5.72 8.21 -11.43
C ASN A 113 -4.90 6.94 -11.13
N GLU A 114 -4.86 6.50 -9.86
CA GLU A 114 -4.22 5.23 -9.52
C GLU A 114 -4.96 4.05 -10.17
N ILE A 115 -6.30 4.05 -10.10
CA ILE A 115 -7.12 2.99 -10.69
C ILE A 115 -6.89 2.91 -12.20
N GLU A 116 -6.90 4.05 -12.89
CA GLU A 116 -6.67 4.14 -14.34
C GLU A 116 -5.27 3.66 -14.70
N GLY A 117 -4.22 4.18 -14.05
CA GLY A 117 -2.84 3.79 -14.33
C GLY A 117 -2.58 2.30 -14.07
N PHE A 118 -3.09 1.74 -12.97
CA PHE A 118 -2.97 0.31 -12.70
C PHE A 118 -3.74 -0.55 -13.71
N LYS A 119 -4.96 -0.13 -14.11
CA LYS A 119 -5.73 -0.86 -15.14
C LYS A 119 -5.05 -0.82 -16.49
N GLU A 120 -4.49 0.31 -16.89
CA GLU A 120 -3.78 0.44 -18.17
C GLU A 120 -2.52 -0.43 -18.19
N ALA A 121 -1.74 -0.44 -17.10
CA ALA A 121 -0.55 -1.29 -16.99
C ALA A 121 -0.90 -2.79 -17.02
N ALA A 122 -1.97 -3.19 -16.34
CA ALA A 122 -2.47 -4.57 -16.37
C ALA A 122 -2.94 -4.95 -17.78
N TYR A 123 -3.73 -4.09 -18.43
CA TYR A 123 -4.26 -4.32 -19.76
C TYR A 123 -3.16 -4.46 -20.81
N LYS A 124 -2.14 -3.60 -20.78
CA LYS A 124 -0.96 -3.67 -21.65
C LYS A 124 -0.25 -5.02 -21.56
N ASN A 125 -0.24 -5.63 -20.38
CA ASN A 125 0.40 -6.92 -20.12
C ASN A 125 -0.58 -8.11 -20.24
N ASN A 126 -1.75 -7.92 -20.86
CA ASN A 126 -2.80 -8.93 -21.07
C ASN A 126 -3.39 -9.51 -19.79
N ILE A 127 -3.47 -8.70 -18.73
CA ILE A 127 -4.08 -9.06 -17.46
C ILE A 127 -5.44 -8.38 -17.39
N HIS A 128 -6.51 -9.18 -17.43
CA HIS A 128 -7.88 -8.66 -17.52
C HIS A 128 -8.64 -8.70 -16.21
N ALA A 129 -8.19 -9.50 -15.23
CA ALA A 129 -8.80 -9.57 -13.91
C ALA A 129 -7.94 -8.80 -12.89
N VAL A 130 -8.47 -7.69 -12.37
CA VAL A 130 -7.73 -6.80 -11.46
C VAL A 130 -8.58 -6.38 -10.26
N ASP A 131 -8.24 -6.91 -9.10
CA ASP A 131 -8.84 -6.54 -7.82
C ASP A 131 -7.96 -5.51 -7.09
N MET A 132 -8.57 -4.39 -6.68
CA MET A 132 -7.93 -3.29 -5.99
C MET A 132 -8.50 -3.18 -4.58
N VAL A 133 -7.69 -3.63 -3.61
CA VAL A 133 -8.12 -3.84 -2.23
C VAL A 133 -7.34 -2.95 -1.28
N THR A 134 -8.06 -2.14 -0.52
CA THR A 134 -7.49 -1.37 0.58
C THR A 134 -7.68 -2.15 1.88
N ILE A 135 -6.60 -2.33 2.65
CA ILE A 135 -6.59 -3.01 3.94
C ILE A 135 -6.15 -2.02 5.02
N MET A 136 -7.08 -1.65 5.90
CA MET A 136 -6.88 -0.66 6.95
C MET A 136 -7.18 -1.23 8.33
N ARG A 137 -6.80 -0.47 9.37
CA ARG A 137 -7.29 -0.74 10.73
C ARG A 137 -8.74 -0.30 10.82
N SER A 138 -9.56 -1.10 11.50
CA SER A 138 -10.90 -0.66 11.90
C SER A 138 -10.93 -0.36 13.39
N ASP A 139 -11.67 0.67 13.77
CA ASP A 139 -12.04 0.98 15.14
C ASP A 139 -13.33 0.27 15.56
N LEU A 140 -14.05 -0.34 14.60
CA LEU A 140 -15.26 -1.11 14.85
C LEU A 140 -14.90 -2.50 15.38
N ARG A 141 -15.74 -3.01 16.30
CA ARG A 141 -15.62 -4.36 16.84
C ARG A 141 -16.98 -5.00 16.90
N LEU A 142 -17.04 -6.25 16.44
CA LEU A 142 -18.20 -7.11 16.59
C LEU A 142 -18.22 -7.67 18.02
N TYR A 143 -19.41 -7.67 18.61
CA TYR A 143 -19.69 -8.32 19.88
C TYR A 143 -20.42 -9.64 19.63
N ARG A 144 -20.14 -10.64 20.46
CA ARG A 144 -20.81 -11.95 20.43
C ARG A 144 -21.11 -12.39 21.86
N GLU A 145 -22.34 -12.85 22.08
CA GLU A 145 -22.84 -13.17 23.43
C GLU A 145 -22.21 -14.42 24.05
N THR A 146 -22.01 -15.50 23.29
CA THR A 146 -21.73 -16.83 23.87
C THR A 146 -20.32 -17.36 23.66
N MET A 147 -19.60 -16.89 22.64
CA MET A 147 -18.23 -17.30 22.36
C MET A 147 -17.39 -16.07 22.03
N TYR A 148 -16.99 -15.37 23.08
CA TYR A 148 -16.11 -14.21 22.99
C TYR A 148 -14.63 -14.67 22.88
N PRO A 149 -13.82 -14.04 22.02
CA PRO A 149 -14.16 -13.00 21.03
C PRO A 149 -14.70 -13.58 19.69
N PRO A 150 -15.08 -12.74 18.69
CA PRO A 150 -15.49 -13.23 17.36
C PRO A 150 -14.50 -14.23 16.75
N LEU A 151 -15.00 -15.15 15.92
CA LEU A 151 -14.19 -16.21 15.31
C LEU A 151 -13.16 -15.62 14.35
N ARG A 152 -11.95 -16.17 14.34
CA ARG A 152 -10.98 -15.87 13.28
C ARG A 152 -11.57 -16.30 11.93
N GLY A 153 -11.66 -15.37 10.99
CA GLY A 153 -12.32 -15.53 9.70
C GLY A 153 -13.74 -14.97 9.65
N THR A 154 -14.29 -14.44 10.76
CA THR A 154 -15.56 -13.71 10.70
C THR A 154 -15.43 -12.50 9.78
N MET A 155 -16.29 -12.47 8.77
CA MET A 155 -16.48 -11.34 7.86
C MET A 155 -17.82 -10.66 8.16
N ALA A 156 -17.87 -9.33 8.07
CA ALA A 156 -19.11 -8.56 8.12
C ALA A 156 -19.09 -7.52 7.00
N SER A 157 -20.11 -7.52 6.14
CA SER A 157 -20.27 -6.57 5.04
C SER A 157 -21.23 -5.45 5.43
N PHE A 158 -20.86 -4.21 5.14
CA PHE A 158 -21.77 -3.06 5.28
C PHE A 158 -22.42 -2.69 3.96
N ASP A 159 -21.68 -2.84 2.87
CA ASP A 159 -22.09 -2.68 1.48
C ASP A 159 -21.19 -3.54 0.59
N ASP A 160 -21.35 -3.43 -0.73
CA ASP A 160 -20.57 -4.20 -1.73
C ASP A 160 -19.09 -3.82 -1.78
N LYS A 161 -18.70 -2.74 -1.11
CA LYS A 161 -17.33 -2.20 -1.14
C LYS A 161 -16.64 -2.30 0.20
N THR A 162 -17.36 -2.35 1.31
CA THR A 162 -16.82 -2.14 2.65
C THR A 162 -17.12 -3.32 3.56
N HIS A 163 -16.06 -3.97 4.02
CA HIS A 163 -16.12 -5.19 4.82
C HIS A 163 -15.20 -5.11 6.03
N LEU A 164 -15.56 -5.80 7.11
CA LEU A 164 -14.67 -6.12 8.22
C LEU A 164 -14.25 -7.57 8.10
N LEU A 165 -12.98 -7.85 8.38
CA LEU A 165 -12.46 -9.20 8.47
C LEU A 165 -11.68 -9.40 9.78
N TYR A 166 -12.08 -10.41 10.55
CA TYR A 166 -11.35 -10.85 11.74
C TYR A 166 -10.20 -11.79 11.34
N THR A 167 -9.04 -11.23 10.99
CA THR A 167 -7.80 -12.02 10.80
C THR A 167 -7.23 -12.57 12.12
N ARG A 168 -7.65 -11.96 13.24
CA ARG A 168 -7.41 -12.38 14.62
C ARG A 168 -8.75 -12.57 15.31
N GLY A 169 -8.89 -13.60 16.14
CA GLY A 169 -10.14 -13.93 16.81
C GLY A 169 -10.07 -15.26 17.52
N PHE A 170 -11.20 -15.73 18.02
CA PHE A 170 -11.31 -17.05 18.63
C PHE A 170 -10.94 -18.15 17.63
N VAL A 171 -10.12 -19.10 18.08
CA VAL A 171 -9.64 -20.23 17.27
C VAL A 171 -10.17 -21.51 17.90
N PRO A 172 -11.08 -22.25 17.22
CA PRO A 172 -11.70 -23.45 17.79
C PRO A 172 -10.70 -24.50 18.27
N PHE A 173 -9.59 -24.69 17.55
CA PHE A 173 -8.55 -25.65 17.93
C PHE A 173 -7.90 -25.35 19.29
N TYR A 174 -7.70 -24.07 19.65
CA TYR A 174 -7.18 -23.69 20.96
C TYR A 174 -8.27 -23.47 21.99
N ASN A 175 -9.54 -23.46 21.56
CA ASN A 175 -10.68 -23.06 22.36
C ASN A 175 -10.49 -21.67 23.02
N THR A 176 -9.69 -20.79 22.39
CA THR A 176 -9.38 -19.44 22.87
C THR A 176 -8.83 -18.56 21.75
N TYR A 177 -8.61 -17.28 22.05
CA TYR A 177 -7.83 -16.35 21.23
C TYR A 177 -6.48 -16.09 21.92
N PRO A 178 -5.33 -16.34 21.27
CA PRO A 178 -4.02 -16.29 21.92
C PRO A 178 -3.45 -14.87 22.11
N GLY A 179 -4.10 -13.82 21.63
CA GLY A 179 -3.57 -12.45 21.73
C GLY A 179 -3.93 -11.74 23.03
N SER A 180 -3.10 -10.76 23.41
CA SER A 180 -3.19 -10.05 24.70
C SER A 180 -4.33 -9.03 24.83
N TYR A 181 -4.93 -8.60 23.71
CA TYR A 181 -5.96 -7.57 23.67
C TYR A 181 -7.17 -8.03 22.87
N ILE A 182 -8.36 -7.50 23.20
CA ILE A 182 -9.59 -7.70 22.43
C ILE A 182 -9.29 -7.61 20.92
N PRO A 183 -9.55 -8.68 20.14
CA PRO A 183 -9.21 -8.68 18.73
C PRO A 183 -10.01 -7.61 18.00
N SER A 184 -9.30 -6.85 17.18
CA SER A 184 -9.86 -5.83 16.29
C SER A 184 -9.81 -6.35 14.85
N PRO A 185 -10.88 -6.21 14.06
CA PRO A 185 -10.85 -6.56 12.65
C PRO A 185 -9.94 -5.61 11.86
N ILE A 186 -9.62 -6.03 10.65
CA ILE A 186 -9.17 -5.13 9.59
C ILE A 186 -10.38 -4.70 8.78
N GLU A 187 -10.33 -3.48 8.27
CA GLU A 187 -11.30 -2.96 7.30
C GLU A 187 -10.77 -3.21 5.89
N ILE A 188 -11.63 -3.75 5.04
CA ILE A 188 -11.36 -4.07 3.65
C ILE A 188 -12.26 -3.18 2.81
N ARG A 189 -11.66 -2.43 1.89
CA ARG A 189 -12.40 -1.63 0.90
C ARG A 189 -12.04 -2.05 -0.52
N LEU A 190 -13.05 -2.36 -1.32
CA LEU A 190 -12.92 -2.76 -2.72
C LEU A 190 -13.18 -1.55 -3.63
N PHE A 191 -12.21 -1.21 -4.47
CA PHE A 191 -12.29 -0.07 -5.40
C PHE A 191 -12.52 -0.51 -6.86
N SER A 192 -12.01 -1.68 -7.21
CA SER A 192 -12.25 -2.42 -8.45
C SER A 192 -12.15 -3.89 -8.07
N HIS A 193 -13.08 -4.73 -8.50
CA HIS A 193 -12.96 -6.17 -8.31
C HIS A 193 -13.76 -6.91 -9.36
N ASP A 194 -13.23 -8.06 -9.76
CA ASP A 194 -13.89 -9.01 -10.67
C ASP A 194 -14.38 -10.24 -9.89
N GLU A 195 -13.74 -10.54 -8.74
CA GLU A 195 -14.11 -11.64 -7.86
C GLU A 195 -15.07 -11.23 -6.73
N SER A 196 -15.66 -12.22 -6.06
CA SER A 196 -16.56 -11.93 -4.93
C SER A 196 -15.81 -11.39 -3.70
N PRO A 197 -16.43 -10.48 -2.93
CA PRO A 197 -15.84 -9.98 -1.69
C PRO A 197 -15.45 -11.10 -0.70
N GLU A 198 -16.22 -12.19 -0.66
CA GLU A 198 -15.95 -13.36 0.17
C GLU A 198 -14.65 -14.04 -0.22
N LEU A 199 -14.42 -14.27 -1.52
CA LEU A 199 -13.21 -14.90 -2.02
C LEU A 199 -11.98 -14.03 -1.71
N ILE A 200 -12.08 -12.72 -1.95
CA ILE A 200 -11.00 -11.76 -1.64
C ILE A 200 -10.69 -11.76 -0.13
N CYS A 201 -11.71 -11.80 0.72
CA CYS A 201 -11.52 -11.86 2.18
C CYS A 201 -10.88 -13.17 2.63
N ASP A 202 -11.26 -14.30 2.03
CA ASP A 202 -10.64 -15.60 2.30
C ASP A 202 -9.17 -15.64 1.87
N GLU A 203 -8.84 -15.04 0.71
CA GLU A 203 -7.45 -14.89 0.25
C GLU A 203 -6.63 -14.04 1.22
N ILE A 204 -7.17 -12.91 1.69
CA ILE A 204 -6.52 -12.06 2.69
C ILE A 204 -6.32 -12.83 4.02
N LEU A 205 -7.32 -13.60 4.45
CA LEU A 205 -7.23 -14.44 5.64
C LEU A 205 -6.16 -15.53 5.48
N ALA A 206 -6.02 -16.12 4.30
CA ALA A 206 -4.96 -17.09 4.00
C ALA A 206 -3.58 -16.42 4.02
N LEU A 207 -3.44 -15.26 3.37
CA LEU A 207 -2.20 -14.49 3.35
C LEU A 207 -1.77 -13.98 4.73
N SER A 208 -2.69 -13.83 5.69
CA SER A 208 -2.33 -13.52 7.09
C SER A 208 -1.65 -14.70 7.82
N LYS A 209 -1.75 -15.92 7.29
CA LYS A 209 -1.03 -17.11 7.78
C LYS A 209 0.34 -17.30 7.12
N MET A 210 0.58 -16.66 5.98
CA MET A 210 1.76 -16.88 5.14
C MET A 210 2.94 -16.07 5.64
N ASN A 211 3.58 -16.47 6.73
CA ASN A 211 4.84 -15.89 7.17
C ASN A 211 5.86 -16.98 7.51
N TRP A 212 6.97 -17.03 6.77
CA TRP A 212 8.02 -18.04 6.99
C TRP A 212 9.01 -17.69 8.11
N ASN A 213 8.91 -16.50 8.70
CA ASN A 213 9.82 -16.04 9.75
C ASN A 213 9.30 -16.33 11.17
N ASN A 214 8.05 -16.78 11.32
CA ASN A 214 7.54 -17.25 12.60
C ASN A 214 6.39 -18.25 12.44
N THR A 215 6.05 -18.93 13.52
CA THR A 215 4.96 -19.91 13.57
C THR A 215 3.60 -19.27 13.88
N GLN A 216 3.52 -17.93 13.91
CA GLN A 216 2.29 -17.22 14.25
C GLN A 216 1.36 -17.20 13.04
N PHE A 217 0.26 -17.94 13.11
CA PHE A 217 -0.73 -18.08 12.03
C PHE A 217 -1.88 -17.04 12.10
N ASP A 218 -1.96 -16.23 13.15
CA ASP A 218 -3.02 -15.23 13.37
C ASP A 218 -2.51 -13.79 13.24
N ARG A 219 -1.73 -13.49 12.19
CA ARG A 219 -1.23 -12.12 11.97
C ARG A 219 -2.37 -11.17 11.65
N LYS A 220 -2.18 -9.88 11.99
CA LYS A 220 -3.25 -8.88 11.80
C LYS A 220 -3.40 -8.52 10.32
N PHE A 221 -2.30 -8.32 9.61
CA PHE A 221 -2.31 -7.97 8.20
C PHE A 221 -1.83 -9.14 7.33
N SER A 222 -2.21 -9.13 6.05
CA SER A 222 -1.69 -10.07 5.06
C SER A 222 -0.19 -9.86 4.87
N ILE A 223 0.52 -10.93 4.50
CA ILE A 223 1.97 -10.87 4.26
C ILE A 223 2.36 -9.83 3.21
N THR A 224 1.51 -9.57 2.21
CA THR A 224 1.75 -8.55 1.20
C THR A 224 1.86 -7.15 1.80
N ILE A 225 1.02 -6.81 2.79
CA ILE A 225 1.13 -5.52 3.51
C ILE A 225 2.32 -5.50 4.45
N GLU A 226 2.54 -6.58 5.22
CA GLU A 226 3.61 -6.59 6.21
C GLU A 226 5.00 -6.64 5.58
N CYS A 227 5.16 -7.35 4.47
CA CYS A 227 6.38 -7.38 3.69
C CYS A 227 6.72 -5.99 3.15
N SER A 228 5.77 -5.33 2.47
CA SER A 228 5.99 -3.98 1.94
C SER A 228 6.34 -2.98 3.04
N ARG A 229 5.75 -3.10 4.23
CA ARG A 229 6.13 -2.28 5.39
C ARG A 229 7.55 -2.58 5.87
N LYS A 230 7.93 -3.85 6.05
CA LYS A 230 9.27 -4.24 6.51
C LYS A 230 10.35 -3.81 5.53
N VAL A 231 10.13 -4.01 4.22
CA VAL A 231 11.03 -3.52 3.17
C VAL A 231 11.13 -2.00 3.25
N GLY A 232 10.00 -1.29 3.31
CA GLY A 232 9.99 0.16 3.48
C GLY A 232 10.66 0.66 4.78
N GLU A 233 10.69 -0.14 5.84
CA GLU A 233 11.45 0.17 7.07
C GLU A 233 12.95 -0.01 6.89
N ILE A 234 13.38 -1.07 6.19
CA ILE A 234 14.80 -1.33 5.92
C ILE A 234 15.37 -0.29 4.95
N LEU A 235 14.65 0.02 3.88
CA LEU A 235 15.07 1.00 2.86
C LEU A 235 15.30 2.41 3.43
N LYS A 236 14.76 2.73 4.62
CA LYS A 236 15.01 4.02 5.31
C LYS A 236 16.44 4.16 5.83
N TYR A 237 17.18 3.06 5.97
CA TYR A 237 18.52 3.03 6.54
C TYR A 237 19.61 2.81 5.50
N LEU A 238 19.25 2.73 4.21
CA LEU A 238 20.23 2.65 3.13
C LEU A 238 20.84 4.03 2.89
N ASP A 239 22.17 4.06 2.80
CA ASP A 239 22.89 5.26 2.40
C ASP A 239 22.74 5.51 0.89
N SER A 240 22.97 6.75 0.46
CA SER A 240 22.71 7.19 -0.93
C SER A 240 23.53 6.47 -1.99
N ASP A 241 24.62 5.83 -1.61
CA ASP A 241 25.53 5.06 -2.46
C ASP A 241 25.26 3.55 -2.42
N GLU A 242 24.36 3.09 -1.55
CA GLU A 242 24.00 1.68 -1.45
C GLU A 242 22.89 1.30 -2.44
N THR A 243 23.13 0.23 -3.21
CA THR A 243 22.12 -0.34 -4.10
C THR A 243 21.33 -1.43 -3.36
N PRO A 244 20.00 -1.26 -3.17
CA PRO A 244 19.19 -2.26 -2.51
C PRO A 244 19.20 -3.57 -3.30
N GLN A 245 19.36 -4.69 -2.59
CA GLN A 245 19.21 -6.01 -3.20
C GLN A 245 17.77 -6.20 -3.67
N ILE A 246 17.54 -6.62 -4.91
CA ILE A 246 16.16 -6.77 -5.44
C ILE A 246 15.48 -8.01 -4.85
N LYS A 247 16.26 -9.03 -4.47
CA LYS A 247 15.73 -10.32 -4.01
C LYS A 247 15.24 -10.24 -2.57
N TYR A 248 13.98 -10.65 -2.37
CA TYR A 248 13.31 -10.70 -1.07
C TYR A 248 14.10 -11.43 0.03
N SER A 249 14.85 -12.48 -0.33
CA SER A 249 15.65 -13.27 0.62
C SER A 249 16.67 -12.46 1.43
N PHE A 250 17.05 -11.27 0.98
CA PHE A 250 17.98 -10.38 1.70
C PHE A 250 17.30 -9.51 2.76
N TYR A 251 15.96 -9.50 2.83
CA TYR A 251 15.17 -8.71 3.79
C TYR A 251 14.37 -9.57 4.78
N MET A 252 14.50 -10.89 4.70
CA MET A 252 13.94 -11.84 5.67
C MET A 252 14.86 -11.98 6.86
#